data_AF-A0A966CPS9-F1
#
_entry.id   AF-A0A966CPS9-F1
#
_cell.length_a   1.000
_cell.length_b   1.000
_cell.length_c   1.000
_cell.angle_alpha   90.00
_cell.angle_beta   90.00
_cell.angle_gamma   90.00
#
_symmetry.space_group_name_H-M   'P 1'
#
loop_
_entity.id
_entity.type
_entity.pdbx_description
1 polymer ?
#
loop_
_entity_poly.entity_id
_entity_poly.type
_entity_poly.pdbx_seq_one_letter_code
_entity_poly.pdbx_strand_id
1 'polypeptide(L)' 'TTMMTSKPGVFAGGDIVSGAATVISAMGQGKQAALNMHRYLMGEGPPEV' A
#
# COMPACT_ATOMS: atom_id res chain seq x y z
N THR A 1 2.32 4.85 6.05
CA THR A 1 1.69 5.14 4.76
C THR A 1 0.86 3.94 4.32
N THR A 2 -0.33 4.17 3.77
CA THR A 2 -1.31 3.11 3.42
C THR A 2 -1.03 2.41 2.10
N MET A 3 -0.04 2.87 1.32
CA MET A 3 0.24 2.48 -0.07
C MET A 3 -0.91 2.79 -1.06
N MET A 4 -1.94 3.52 -0.63
CA MET A 4 -2.99 4.02 -1.53
C MET A 4 -2.43 5.18 -2.34
N THR A 5 -2.71 5.17 -3.64
CA THR A 5 -2.40 6.28 -4.54
C THR A 5 -3.36 7.45 -4.33
N SER A 6 -3.22 8.51 -5.11
CA SER A 6 -4.21 9.59 -5.14
C SER A 6 -5.59 9.14 -5.64
N LYS A 7 -5.68 7.98 -6.32
CA LYS A 7 -6.94 7.38 -6.75
C LYS A 7 -7.46 6.42 -5.66
N PRO A 8 -8.64 6.68 -5.06
CA PRO A 8 -9.20 5.81 -4.03
C PRO A 8 -9.36 4.36 -4.51
N GLY A 9 -8.99 3.41 -3.65
CA GLY A 9 -9.04 1.97 -3.96
C GLY A 9 -7.93 1.46 -4.86
N VAL A 10 -7.03 2.32 -5.35
CA VAL A 10 -5.85 1.93 -6.13
C VAL A 10 -4.61 2.03 -5.26
N PHE A 11 -3.84 0.95 -5.17
CA PHE A 11 -2.65 0.83 -4.33
C PHE A 11 -1.42 0.51 -5.18
N ALA A 12 -0.25 0.95 -4.71
CA ALA A 12 1.03 0.70 -5.38
C ALA A 12 2.13 0.42 -4.35
N GLY A 13 3.09 -0.42 -4.73
CA GLY A 13 4.26 -0.76 -3.91
C GLY A 13 5.41 -1.28 -4.76
N GLY A 14 6.60 -1.36 -4.18
CA GLY A 14 7.84 -1.74 -4.86
C GLY A 14 8.50 -0.57 -5.58
N ASP A 15 9.30 -0.88 -6.60
CA ASP A 15 10.14 0.09 -7.28
C ASP A 15 9.36 1.24 -7.94
N ILE A 16 8.11 1.00 -8.33
CA ILE A 16 7.23 2.05 -8.89
C ILE A 16 6.93 3.17 -7.88
N VAL A 17 7.04 2.89 -6.59
CA VAL A 17 6.81 3.86 -5.50
C VAL A 17 8.12 4.45 -5.01
N SER A 18 9.16 3.62 -4.87
CA SER A 18 10.39 3.99 -4.16
C SER A 18 11.60 4.23 -5.07
N GLY A 19 11.50 3.97 -6.37
CA GLY A 19 12.67 3.80 -7.25
C GLY A 19 13.39 2.48 -6.96
N ALA A 20 14.63 2.33 -7.47
CA ALA A 20 15.42 1.11 -7.29
C ALA A 20 15.56 0.73 -5.80
N ALA A 21 14.75 -0.22 -5.35
CA ALA A 21 14.71 -0.69 -3.98
C ALA A 21 15.12 -2.15 -3.90
N THR A 22 15.20 -2.66 -2.68
CA THR A 22 15.47 -4.08 -2.46
C THR A 22 14.18 -4.89 -2.51
N VAL A 23 14.29 -6.17 -2.86
CA VAL A 23 13.17 -7.12 -2.86
C VAL A 23 12.46 -7.17 -1.51
N ILE A 24 13.21 -7.09 -0.40
CA ILE A 24 12.61 -7.12 0.94
C ILE A 24 11.78 -5.87 1.23
N SER A 25 12.21 -4.70 0.77
CA SER A 25 11.44 -3.46 0.88
C SER A 25 10.15 -3.54 0.06
N ALA A 26 10.23 -4.04 -1.18
CA ALA A 26 9.05 -4.23 -2.03
C ALA A 26 8.04 -5.20 -1.42
N MET A 27 8.50 -6.31 -0.83
CA MET A 27 7.66 -7.25 -0.09
C MET A 27 6.98 -6.61 1.13
N GLY A 28 7.71 -5.78 1.89
CA GLY A 28 7.16 -5.04 3.03
C GLY A 28 6.04 -4.09 2.61
N GLN A 29 6.23 -3.37 1.50
CA GLN A 29 5.20 -2.50 0.90
C GLN A 29 4.00 -3.31 0.42
N GLY A 30 4.21 -4.46 -0.21
CA GLY A 30 3.14 -5.37 -0.62
C GLY A 30 2.27 -5.82 0.55
N LYS A 31 2.90 -6.18 1.68
CA LYS A 31 2.17 -6.55 2.91
C LYS A 31 1.34 -5.39 3.47
N GLN A 32 1.88 -4.17 3.46
CA GLN A 32 1.13 -2.98 3.87
C GLN A 32 -0.02 -2.67 2.93
N ALA A 33 0.19 -2.77 1.61
CA ALA A 33 -0.85 -2.56 0.62
C ALA A 33 -2.00 -3.56 0.79
N ALA A 34 -1.70 -4.85 0.96
CA ALA A 34 -2.71 -5.88 1.18
C ALA A 34 -3.55 -5.65 2.45
N LEU A 35 -2.93 -5.25 3.56
CA LEU A 35 -3.64 -4.89 4.79
C LEU A 35 -4.61 -3.73 4.56
N ASN A 36 -4.18 -2.68 3.86
CA ASN A 36 -5.02 -1.51 3.61
C ASN A 36 -6.09 -1.76 2.54
N MET A 37 -5.83 -2.63 1.55
CA MET A 37 -6.86 -3.13 0.63
C MET A 37 -7.96 -3.86 1.40
N HIS A 38 -7.58 -4.74 2.34
CA HIS A 38 -8.55 -5.45 3.17
C HIS A 38 -9.43 -4.47 3.96
N ARG A 39 -8.82 -3.51 4.67
CA ARG A 39 -9.56 -2.49 5.45
C ARG A 39 -10.47 -1.62 4.57
N TYR A 40 -9.98 -1.25 3.37
CA TYR A 40 -10.77 -0.51 2.39
C TYR A 40 -12.02 -1.29 1.94
N LEU A 41 -11.87 -2.58 1.65
CA LEU A 41 -12.98 -3.45 1.26
C LEU A 41 -13.97 -3.73 2.42
N MET A 42 -13.48 -3.74 3.65
CA MET A 42 -14.30 -3.92 4.86
C MET A 42 -14.99 -2.62 5.32
N GLY A 43 -14.74 -1.48 4.68
CA GLY A 43 -15.33 -0.19 5.05
C GLY A 43 -14.73 0.43 6.32
N GLU A 44 -13.59 -0.08 6.80
CA GLU A 44 -12.93 0.41 8.02
C GLU A 44 -12.14 1.72 7.81
N GLY A 45 -12.13 2.22 6.56
CA GLY A 45 -11.34 3.38 6.16
C GLY A 45 -9.82 3.12 6.23
N PRO A 46 -9.01 3.90 5.52
CA PRO A 46 -7.57 3.90 5.79
C PRO A 46 -7.33 4.37 7.24
N PRO A 47 -6.36 3.79 7.98
CA PRO A 47 -5.98 4.33 9.28
C PRO A 47 -5.62 5.80 9.14
N GLU A 48 -6.21 6.66 9.97
CA GLU A 48 -5.71 8.02 10.16
C GLU A 48 -4.22 7.92 10.54
N VAL A 49 -3.41 8.66 9.79
CA VAL A 49 -1.95 8.69 9.94
C VAL A 49 -1.53 9.46 11.18
#